data_AF-A0A368HA95-F1
#
_entry.id   AF-A0A368HA95-F1
#
_cell.length_a   1.000
_cell.length_b   1.000
_cell.length_c   1.000
_cell.angle_alpha   90.00
_cell.angle_beta   90.00
_cell.angle_gamma   90.00
#
_symmetry.space_group_name_H-M   'P 1'
#
loop_
_entity.id
_entity.type
_entity.pdbx_description
1 polymer ?
#
loop_
_entity_poly.entity_id
_entity_poly.type
_entity_poly.pdbx_seq_one_letter_code
_entity_poly.pdbx_strand_id
1 'polypeptide(L)'
;MNQLLLLVVGFVTVFAADTTAKAKGPKVTDKVWFDIESNGKSLGRIVIGLFGKTVPKTAQNFIELAKKPKGEGYVGSKFHRVIAEFMIQGGDFTKGDGTGGRSIYGEKFPDENFKLKHYGAGWVSMANAGKDTNGSQFFITVKKTPWLDGRHVVFGKVCSSELSHVYPQRIHEIVGFVTVFAADTTAKAKGPKVTDKVWFDIESNGKSLGRIVIGLFGKTVPKTAQNFIELAKKPKGEGYVGSKFHRVIAEFMIQGGDFTKGDGTGGRSIYGEKFPDENFKLKHYGAGWVSMANAGKDTNGSQFFITVKKTPWLDGRHVVLGKVMEGMDVVRAIETVPKDSGDKPKDDVIIVAAGHEVVDVPFSVEKGDAV
;
A
#
# COMPACT_ATOMS: atom_id res chain seq x y z
N MET A 1 -29.20 -6.53 7.82
CA MET A 1 -28.23 -7.05 6.83
C MET A 1 -28.23 -6.06 5.67
N ASN A 2 -27.44 -4.98 5.77
CA ASN A 2 -27.51 -3.88 4.79
C ASN A 2 -26.71 -4.27 3.54
N GLN A 3 -27.41 -4.49 2.43
CA GLN A 3 -26.77 -4.64 1.12
C GLN A 3 -26.19 -3.28 0.71
N LEU A 4 -24.87 -3.17 0.69
CA LEU A 4 -24.16 -2.04 0.09
C LEU A 4 -24.31 -2.14 -1.43
N LEU A 5 -25.10 -1.25 -2.02
CA LEU A 5 -25.30 -1.22 -3.47
C LEU A 5 -24.17 -0.39 -4.09
N LEU A 6 -23.14 -1.05 -4.62
CA LEU A 6 -22.12 -0.37 -5.43
C LEU A 6 -22.59 -0.30 -6.89
N LEU A 7 -22.61 0.88 -7.51
CA LEU A 7 -22.88 1.04 -8.94
C LEU A 7 -21.54 1.26 -9.66
N VAL A 8 -21.25 0.50 -10.71
CA VAL A 8 -20.06 0.67 -11.56
C VAL A 8 -20.43 1.52 -12.78
N VAL A 9 -19.73 2.61 -13.08
CA VAL A 9 -19.83 3.30 -14.38
C VAL A 9 -18.48 3.16 -15.09
N GLY A 10 -18.49 2.71 -16.34
CA GLY A 10 -17.29 2.36 -17.09
C GLY A 10 -17.26 3.04 -18.45
N PHE A 11 -16.12 3.62 -18.81
CA PHE A 11 -15.78 4.00 -20.17
C PHE A 11 -14.35 3.52 -20.44
N VAL A 12 -14.01 3.13 -21.67
CA VAL A 12 -12.68 2.56 -21.98
C VAL A 12 -11.86 3.54 -22.82
N THR A 13 -10.69 3.91 -22.31
CA THR A 13 -9.61 4.51 -23.11
C THR A 13 -8.51 3.47 -23.29
N VAL A 14 -8.32 2.98 -24.51
CA VAL A 14 -7.26 2.04 -24.87
C VAL A 14 -5.98 2.84 -25.15
N PHE A 15 -4.94 2.63 -24.35
CA PHE A 15 -3.59 3.09 -24.67
C PHE A 15 -2.72 1.88 -24.96
N ALA A 16 -2.19 1.78 -26.18
CA ALA A 16 -1.18 0.77 -26.50
C ALA A 16 0.11 1.08 -25.73
N ALA A 17 0.52 0.20 -24.83
CA ALA A 17 1.75 0.37 -24.06
C ALA A 17 2.99 0.02 -24.91
N ASP A 18 3.77 1.06 -25.21
CA ASP A 18 5.05 0.98 -25.92
C ASP A 18 6.03 -0.01 -25.24
N THR A 19 6.82 -0.69 -26.06
CA THR A 19 7.67 -1.81 -25.67
C THR A 19 9.10 -1.37 -25.42
N THR A 20 9.48 -1.05 -24.18
CA THR A 20 10.89 -1.13 -23.74
C THR A 20 11.06 -1.49 -22.26
N ALA A 21 12.09 -2.32 -22.01
CA ALA A 21 12.67 -2.81 -20.73
C ALA A 21 11.94 -3.90 -19.93
N LYS A 22 12.59 -5.08 -19.85
CA LYS A 22 12.24 -6.29 -19.09
C LYS A 22 12.08 -6.02 -17.58
N ALA A 23 10.85 -5.89 -17.10
CA ALA A 23 10.49 -6.14 -15.70
C ALA A 23 10.08 -7.62 -15.54
N LYS A 24 10.58 -8.33 -14.51
CA LYS A 24 10.26 -9.74 -14.19
C LYS A 24 8.84 -9.91 -13.60
N GLY A 25 7.81 -9.35 -14.23
CA GLY A 25 6.41 -9.48 -13.84
C GLY A 25 5.49 -9.52 -15.06
N PRO A 26 4.23 -9.94 -14.92
CA PRO A 26 3.31 -9.95 -16.05
C PRO A 26 3.16 -8.54 -16.63
N LYS A 27 3.37 -8.42 -17.94
CA LYS A 27 3.29 -7.12 -18.62
C LYS A 27 1.82 -6.70 -18.70
N VAL A 28 1.51 -5.50 -18.18
CA VAL A 28 0.22 -4.87 -18.41
C VAL A 28 0.09 -4.52 -19.89
N THR A 29 -0.95 -5.03 -20.55
CA THR A 29 -1.24 -4.76 -21.96
C THR A 29 -2.31 -3.69 -22.11
N ASP A 30 -3.28 -3.69 -21.21
CA ASP A 30 -4.47 -2.86 -21.27
C ASP A 30 -4.83 -2.37 -19.87
N LYS A 31 -5.60 -1.29 -19.79
CA LYS A 31 -6.19 -0.82 -18.54
C LYS A 31 -7.70 -0.70 -18.71
N VAL A 32 -8.43 -1.19 -17.71
CA VAL A 32 -9.87 -0.99 -17.57
C VAL A 32 -10.10 -0.27 -16.26
N TRP A 33 -11.02 0.68 -16.22
CA TRP A 33 -11.35 1.39 -14.99
C TRP A 33 -12.84 1.33 -14.69
N PHE A 34 -13.15 1.43 -13.40
CA PHE A 34 -14.50 1.47 -12.86
C PHE A 34 -14.64 2.70 -11.98
N ASP A 35 -15.58 3.58 -12.31
CA ASP A 35 -16.06 4.57 -11.35
C ASP A 35 -17.05 3.88 -10.42
N ILE A 36 -16.75 3.93 -9.14
CA ILE A 36 -17.47 3.26 -8.08
C ILE A 36 -18.33 4.28 -7.38
N GLU A 37 -19.59 3.95 -7.19
CA GLU A 37 -20.55 4.71 -6.41
C GLU A 37 -21.13 3.84 -5.31
N SER A 38 -21.52 4.42 -4.17
CA SER A 38 -22.35 3.78 -3.16
C SER A 38 -23.44 4.74 -2.72
N ASN A 39 -24.70 4.32 -2.80
CA ASN A 39 -25.89 5.10 -2.42
C ASN A 39 -25.94 6.51 -3.05
N GLY A 40 -25.74 6.65 -4.37
CA GLY A 40 -25.75 7.96 -5.03
C GLY A 40 -24.43 8.74 -4.92
N LYS A 41 -23.48 8.28 -4.09
CA LYS A 41 -22.23 8.97 -3.82
C LYS A 41 -21.08 8.30 -4.54
N SER A 42 -20.37 9.05 -5.38
CA SER A 42 -19.09 8.60 -5.94
C SER A 42 -18.18 8.18 -4.79
N LEU A 43 -17.87 6.89 -4.75
CA LEU A 43 -16.72 6.41 -4.04
C LEU A 43 -15.55 6.90 -4.87
N GLY A 44 -15.34 6.42 -6.10
CA GLY A 44 -14.39 6.96 -7.09
C GLY A 44 -13.79 5.91 -8.01
N ARG A 45 -12.62 6.14 -8.61
CA ARG A 45 -12.09 5.27 -9.67
C ARG A 45 -11.17 4.13 -9.20
N ILE A 46 -11.44 2.91 -9.66
CA ILE A 46 -10.51 1.78 -9.60
C ILE A 46 -9.96 1.55 -11.01
N VAL A 47 -8.62 1.50 -11.16
CA VAL A 47 -7.98 1.14 -12.44
C VAL A 47 -7.32 -0.21 -12.34
N ILE A 48 -7.61 -1.09 -13.28
CA ILE A 48 -7.11 -2.46 -13.35
C ILE A 48 -6.21 -2.59 -14.58
N GLY A 49 -4.94 -2.89 -14.35
CA GLY A 49 -4.01 -3.28 -15.41
C GLY A 49 -4.19 -4.76 -15.74
N LEU A 50 -4.46 -5.07 -17.00
CA LEU A 50 -4.75 -6.42 -17.49
C LEU A 50 -3.51 -7.06 -18.09
N PHE A 51 -3.38 -8.37 -17.91
CA PHE A 51 -2.24 -9.15 -18.39
C PHE A 51 -2.57 -9.88 -19.70
N GLY A 52 -3.02 -9.15 -20.73
CA GLY A 52 -3.53 -9.73 -21.99
C GLY A 52 -2.49 -10.49 -22.82
N LYS A 53 -1.19 -10.38 -22.53
CA LYS A 53 -0.17 -11.28 -23.10
C LYS A 53 -0.10 -12.63 -22.39
N THR A 54 -0.51 -12.68 -21.13
CA THR A 54 -0.51 -13.89 -20.30
C THR A 54 -1.83 -14.62 -20.37
N VAL A 55 -2.95 -13.87 -20.41
CA VAL A 55 -4.32 -14.38 -20.45
C VAL A 55 -5.21 -13.63 -21.47
N PRO A 56 -4.86 -13.65 -22.78
CA PRO A 56 -5.57 -12.91 -23.83
C PRO A 56 -7.09 -13.06 -23.82
N LYS A 57 -7.63 -14.28 -23.71
CA LYS A 57 -9.09 -14.49 -23.77
C LYS A 57 -9.80 -13.91 -22.56
N THR A 58 -9.24 -14.11 -21.38
CA THR A 58 -9.80 -13.59 -20.11
C THR A 58 -9.74 -12.06 -20.08
N ALA A 59 -8.60 -11.48 -20.48
CA ALA A 59 -8.44 -10.04 -20.57
C ALA A 59 -9.41 -9.43 -21.60
N GLN A 60 -9.53 -10.02 -22.79
CA GLN A 60 -10.46 -9.56 -23.82
C GLN A 60 -11.91 -9.63 -23.34
N ASN A 61 -12.33 -10.71 -22.68
CA ASN A 61 -13.66 -10.81 -22.09
C ASN A 61 -13.95 -9.66 -21.12
N PHE A 62 -13.01 -9.37 -20.24
CA PHE A 62 -13.14 -8.28 -19.27
C PHE A 62 -13.20 -6.90 -19.95
N ILE A 63 -12.35 -6.66 -20.95
CA ILE A 63 -12.33 -5.40 -21.72
C ILE A 63 -13.66 -5.18 -22.43
N GLU A 64 -14.16 -6.19 -23.15
CA GLU A 64 -15.37 -6.04 -23.93
C GLU A 64 -16.60 -5.85 -23.04
N LEU A 65 -16.71 -6.59 -21.93
CA LEU A 65 -17.78 -6.38 -20.94
C LEU A 65 -17.71 -5.01 -20.25
N ALA A 66 -16.52 -4.43 -20.11
CA ALA A 66 -16.36 -3.07 -19.57
C ALA A 66 -16.81 -1.97 -20.54
N LYS A 67 -16.82 -2.24 -21.85
CA LYS A 67 -17.32 -1.31 -22.87
C LYS A 67 -18.85 -1.32 -23.02
N LYS A 68 -19.51 -2.35 -22.50
CA LYS A 68 -20.95 -2.54 -22.68
C LYS A 68 -21.77 -1.58 -21.82
N PRO A 69 -22.95 -1.14 -22.32
CA PRO A 69 -23.85 -0.30 -21.56
C PRO A 69 -24.47 -1.06 -20.38
N LYS A 70 -25.21 -0.32 -19.55
CA LYS A 70 -25.92 -0.88 -18.39
C LYS A 70 -26.83 -2.05 -18.79
N GLY A 71 -26.68 -3.18 -18.10
CA GLY A 71 -27.43 -4.41 -18.36
C GLY A 71 -26.78 -5.36 -19.37
N GLU A 72 -25.75 -4.91 -20.10
CA GLU A 72 -25.02 -5.75 -21.06
C GLU A 72 -23.58 -6.05 -20.63
N GLY A 73 -23.08 -5.37 -19.61
CA GLY A 73 -21.78 -5.61 -19.00
C GLY A 73 -21.64 -4.90 -17.66
N TYR A 74 -20.42 -4.47 -17.32
CA TYR A 74 -20.13 -4.05 -15.94
C TYR A 74 -20.83 -2.76 -15.51
N VAL A 75 -21.21 -1.89 -16.46
CA VAL A 75 -21.92 -0.65 -16.14
C VAL A 75 -23.23 -0.95 -15.42
N GLY A 76 -23.47 -0.28 -14.30
CA GLY A 76 -24.61 -0.47 -13.41
C GLY A 76 -24.62 -1.76 -12.59
N SER A 77 -23.63 -2.65 -12.76
CA SER A 77 -23.50 -3.86 -11.96
C SER A 77 -22.97 -3.55 -10.56
N LYS A 78 -23.22 -4.46 -9.61
CA LYS A 78 -22.81 -4.31 -8.21
C LYS A 78 -21.73 -5.28 -7.79
N PHE A 79 -20.95 -4.87 -6.78
CA PHE A 79 -20.18 -5.82 -5.98
C PHE A 79 -21.13 -6.50 -4.99
N HIS A 80 -21.60 -7.68 -5.36
CA HIS A 80 -22.59 -8.43 -4.60
C HIS A 80 -22.01 -9.13 -3.37
N ARG A 81 -20.68 -9.19 -3.23
CA ARG A 81 -20.01 -9.77 -2.07
C ARG A 81 -18.73 -9.00 -1.75
N VAL A 82 -18.66 -8.48 -0.53
CA VAL A 82 -17.49 -7.79 0.03
C VAL A 82 -17.17 -8.43 1.36
N ILE A 83 -16.02 -9.09 1.45
CA ILE A 83 -15.57 -9.78 2.66
C ILE A 83 -14.32 -9.08 3.16
N ALA A 84 -14.42 -8.48 4.34
CA ALA A 84 -13.29 -7.88 5.04
C ALA A 84 -12.13 -8.88 5.15
N GLU A 85 -10.90 -8.40 4.97
CA GLU A 85 -9.69 -9.23 5.02
C GLU A 85 -9.67 -10.40 4.05
N PHE A 86 -10.47 -10.37 2.97
CA PHE A 86 -10.45 -11.42 1.97
C PHE A 86 -10.59 -10.93 0.53
N MET A 87 -11.78 -10.55 0.09
CA MET A 87 -12.01 -10.16 -1.31
C MET A 87 -13.26 -9.30 -1.53
N ILE A 88 -13.23 -8.59 -2.66
CA ILE A 88 -14.35 -7.83 -3.23
C ILE A 88 -14.73 -8.55 -4.53
N GLN A 89 -15.96 -9.05 -4.63
CA GLN A 89 -16.45 -9.81 -5.80
C GLN A 89 -17.61 -9.08 -6.48
N GLY A 90 -17.55 -9.01 -7.80
CA GLY A 90 -18.53 -8.34 -8.65
C GLY A 90 -18.61 -8.98 -10.04
N GLY A 91 -19.20 -8.24 -10.98
CA GLY A 91 -19.31 -8.67 -12.37
C GLY A 91 -20.52 -9.54 -12.68
N ASP A 92 -21.44 -9.76 -11.73
CA ASP A 92 -22.76 -10.30 -12.02
C ASP A 92 -23.69 -9.18 -12.47
N PHE A 93 -23.65 -8.85 -13.76
CA PHE A 93 -24.50 -7.81 -14.34
C PHE A 93 -25.87 -8.31 -14.80
N THR A 94 -26.15 -9.61 -14.67
CA THR A 94 -27.43 -10.19 -15.11
C THR A 94 -28.43 -10.33 -13.97
N LYS A 95 -27.96 -10.71 -12.77
CA LYS A 95 -28.80 -10.94 -11.58
C LYS A 95 -28.33 -10.13 -10.38
N GLY A 96 -27.03 -9.86 -10.30
CA GLY A 96 -26.43 -9.11 -9.20
C GLY A 96 -26.41 -9.85 -7.86
N ASP A 97 -26.69 -11.14 -7.79
CA ASP A 97 -26.69 -11.92 -6.55
C ASP A 97 -25.51 -12.91 -6.47
N GLY A 98 -24.70 -12.98 -7.53
CA GLY A 98 -23.59 -13.90 -7.69
C GLY A 98 -23.96 -15.21 -8.37
N THR A 99 -25.22 -15.40 -8.76
CA THR A 99 -25.69 -16.57 -9.52
C THR A 99 -25.80 -16.32 -11.02
N GLY A 100 -25.49 -15.11 -11.47
CA GLY A 100 -25.52 -14.72 -12.87
C GLY A 100 -24.14 -14.52 -13.52
N GLY A 101 -24.14 -13.77 -14.60
CA GLY A 101 -22.96 -13.41 -15.38
C GLY A 101 -22.69 -14.35 -16.54
N ARG A 102 -22.44 -13.75 -17.70
CA ARG A 102 -22.12 -14.41 -18.98
C ARG A 102 -20.88 -13.77 -19.59
N SER A 103 -20.19 -14.49 -20.45
CA SER A 103 -19.01 -13.99 -21.16
C SER A 103 -19.36 -13.49 -22.56
N ILE A 104 -18.42 -12.83 -23.22
CA ILE A 104 -18.54 -12.51 -24.65
C ILE A 104 -18.48 -13.75 -25.55
N TYR A 105 -18.12 -14.91 -24.99
CA TYR A 105 -18.01 -16.19 -25.69
C TYR A 105 -19.20 -17.12 -25.42
N GLY A 106 -20.27 -16.63 -24.79
CA GLY A 106 -21.42 -17.42 -24.32
C GLY A 106 -21.52 -17.49 -22.79
N GLU A 107 -22.23 -18.47 -22.27
CA GLU A 107 -22.49 -18.59 -20.81
C GLU A 107 -21.20 -18.73 -20.00
N LYS A 108 -20.28 -19.60 -20.45
CA LYS A 108 -19.01 -19.89 -19.78
C LYS A 108 -17.87 -20.06 -20.78
N PHE A 109 -16.64 -19.86 -20.32
CA PHE A 109 -15.43 -20.16 -21.09
C PHE A 109 -14.33 -20.82 -20.23
N PRO A 110 -13.40 -21.58 -20.86
CA PRO A 110 -12.37 -22.33 -20.15
C PRO A 110 -11.36 -21.49 -19.36
N ASP A 111 -10.67 -22.12 -18.41
CA ASP A 111 -9.50 -21.55 -17.73
C ASP A 111 -8.33 -21.48 -18.70
N GLU A 112 -7.75 -20.29 -18.87
CA GLU A 112 -6.68 -20.13 -19.85
C GLU A 112 -5.33 -20.69 -19.35
N ASN A 113 -4.89 -20.25 -18.17
CA ASN A 113 -3.75 -20.81 -17.45
C ASN A 113 -3.68 -20.29 -16.01
N PHE A 114 -2.83 -20.92 -15.19
CA PHE A 114 -2.58 -20.56 -13.79
C PHE A 114 -1.13 -20.13 -13.54
N LYS A 115 -0.49 -19.48 -14.53
CA LYS A 115 0.91 -19.02 -14.40
C LYS A 115 1.07 -17.91 -13.35
N LEU A 116 0.01 -17.12 -13.16
CA LEU A 116 -0.04 -16.04 -12.19
C LEU A 116 -0.76 -16.49 -10.92
N LYS A 117 -0.34 -15.92 -9.79
CA LYS A 117 -0.82 -16.26 -8.44
C LYS A 117 -1.33 -15.01 -7.73
N HIS A 118 -2.05 -15.22 -6.63
CA HIS A 118 -2.60 -14.15 -5.81
C HIS A 118 -1.55 -13.65 -4.80
N TYR A 119 -0.56 -12.92 -5.30
CA TYR A 119 0.62 -12.52 -4.53
C TYR A 119 0.35 -11.51 -3.40
N GLY A 120 -0.86 -10.95 -3.29
CA GLY A 120 -1.18 -9.95 -2.27
C GLY A 120 -2.49 -9.23 -2.54
N ALA A 121 -2.66 -8.05 -1.94
CA ALA A 121 -3.78 -7.16 -2.22
C ALA A 121 -3.76 -6.63 -3.67
N GLY A 122 -4.94 -6.36 -4.21
CA GLY A 122 -5.17 -5.75 -5.51
C GLY A 122 -5.06 -6.70 -6.70
N TRP A 123 -4.90 -8.01 -6.52
CA TRP A 123 -4.88 -8.95 -7.64
C TRP A 123 -6.30 -9.27 -8.09
N VAL A 124 -6.52 -9.29 -9.40
CA VAL A 124 -7.84 -9.48 -10.02
C VAL A 124 -7.89 -10.84 -10.71
N SER A 125 -8.93 -11.60 -10.41
CA SER A 125 -9.05 -12.99 -10.83
C SER A 125 -10.49 -13.37 -11.12
N MET A 126 -10.70 -14.39 -11.95
CA MET A 126 -12.05 -14.85 -12.30
C MET A 126 -12.75 -15.48 -11.10
N ALA A 127 -13.99 -15.08 -10.85
CA ALA A 127 -14.88 -15.78 -9.94
C ALA A 127 -15.67 -16.82 -10.73
N ASN A 128 -15.42 -18.09 -10.46
CA ASN A 128 -16.01 -19.21 -11.19
C ASN A 128 -16.53 -20.28 -10.20
N ALA A 129 -17.36 -21.20 -10.68
CA ALA A 129 -17.96 -22.27 -9.87
C ALA A 129 -17.12 -23.56 -9.86
N GLY A 130 -15.92 -23.51 -10.45
CA GLY A 130 -15.09 -24.66 -10.74
C GLY A 130 -14.34 -24.51 -12.05
N LYS A 131 -13.55 -25.54 -12.37
CA LYS A 131 -12.71 -25.59 -13.57
C LYS A 131 -13.52 -25.25 -14.82
N ASP A 132 -12.97 -24.40 -15.68
CA ASP A 132 -13.51 -24.04 -16.99
C ASP A 132 -14.91 -23.38 -16.99
N THR A 133 -15.29 -22.78 -15.86
CA THR A 133 -16.59 -22.09 -15.72
C THR A 133 -16.45 -20.56 -15.59
N ASN A 134 -15.49 -19.97 -16.29
CA ASN A 134 -15.31 -18.51 -16.27
C ASN A 134 -16.49 -17.83 -16.98
N GLY A 135 -16.97 -16.72 -16.43
CA GLY A 135 -18.05 -15.91 -17.01
C GLY A 135 -17.68 -14.44 -17.00
N SER A 136 -18.54 -13.58 -16.48
CA SER A 136 -18.21 -12.17 -16.25
C SER A 136 -17.73 -11.85 -14.83
N GLN A 137 -18.03 -12.73 -13.88
CA GLN A 137 -17.73 -12.46 -12.47
C GLN A 137 -16.23 -12.51 -12.19
N PHE A 138 -15.78 -11.61 -11.33
CA PHE A 138 -14.39 -11.48 -10.91
C PHE A 138 -14.31 -11.11 -9.44
N PHE A 139 -13.14 -11.30 -8.84
CA PHE A 139 -12.83 -10.77 -7.51
C PHE A 139 -11.50 -10.05 -7.49
N ILE A 140 -11.37 -9.13 -6.53
CA ILE A 140 -10.16 -8.40 -6.18
C ILE A 140 -9.74 -8.85 -4.78
N THR A 141 -8.52 -9.34 -4.63
CA THR A 141 -7.98 -9.75 -3.33
C THR A 141 -7.62 -8.53 -2.48
N VAL A 142 -7.82 -8.59 -1.16
CA VAL A 142 -7.31 -7.56 -0.23
C VAL A 142 -6.11 -8.04 0.59
N LYS A 143 -5.72 -9.32 0.46
CA LYS A 143 -4.50 -9.89 1.02
C LYS A 143 -3.95 -11.01 0.14
N LYS A 144 -2.83 -11.60 0.52
CA LYS A 144 -2.29 -12.80 -0.15
C LYS A 144 -3.25 -13.98 0.07
N THR A 145 -3.68 -14.63 -0.99
CA THR A 145 -4.67 -15.73 -0.93
C THR A 145 -4.18 -16.98 -1.68
N PRO A 146 -3.15 -17.68 -1.18
CA PRO A 146 -2.53 -18.80 -1.92
C PRO A 146 -3.48 -19.98 -2.18
N TRP A 147 -4.49 -20.16 -1.34
CA TRP A 147 -5.49 -21.24 -1.49
C TRP A 147 -6.40 -21.06 -2.72
N LEU A 148 -6.37 -19.89 -3.37
CA LEU A 148 -7.06 -19.62 -4.63
C LEU A 148 -6.19 -19.91 -5.87
N ASP A 149 -4.88 -20.10 -5.69
CA ASP A 149 -3.94 -20.37 -6.78
C ASP A 149 -4.25 -21.71 -7.45
N GLY A 150 -4.15 -21.76 -8.78
CA GLY A 150 -4.47 -22.97 -9.56
C GLY A 150 -5.96 -23.26 -9.72
N ARG A 151 -6.84 -22.41 -9.18
CA ARG A 151 -8.31 -22.56 -9.27
C ARG A 151 -8.99 -21.39 -9.98
N HIS A 152 -8.44 -20.19 -9.81
CA HIS A 152 -8.97 -18.97 -10.39
C HIS A 152 -7.93 -18.30 -11.29
N VAL A 153 -8.32 -18.01 -12.53
CA VAL A 153 -7.43 -17.38 -13.51
C VAL A 153 -7.19 -15.93 -13.13
N VAL A 154 -5.97 -15.64 -12.69
CA VAL A 154 -5.49 -14.29 -12.40
C VAL A 154 -5.25 -13.56 -13.72
N PHE A 155 -5.90 -12.41 -13.91
CA PHE A 155 -5.87 -11.69 -15.19
C PHE A 155 -5.54 -10.20 -15.09
N GLY A 156 -5.47 -9.65 -13.89
CA GLY A 156 -5.07 -8.26 -13.73
C GLY A 156 -4.60 -7.92 -12.32
N LYS A 157 -4.22 -6.65 -12.15
CA LYS A 157 -3.90 -6.06 -10.86
C LYS A 157 -4.37 -4.61 -10.83
N VAL A 158 -4.97 -4.20 -9.72
CA VAL A 158 -5.32 -2.80 -9.46
C VAL A 158 -4.04 -1.95 -9.49
N CYS A 159 -4.05 -0.91 -10.31
CA CYS A 159 -2.97 0.05 -10.45
C CYS A 159 -2.97 0.97 -9.22
N SER A 160 -1.82 1.05 -8.54
CA SER A 160 -1.68 1.79 -7.28
C SER A 160 -1.79 3.32 -7.40
N SER A 161 -1.81 3.88 -8.61
CA SER A 161 -1.73 5.33 -8.84
C SER A 161 -3.09 6.06 -8.90
N GLU A 162 -4.23 5.37 -8.84
CA GLU A 162 -5.55 5.98 -9.09
C GLU A 162 -6.63 5.65 -8.04
N LEU A 163 -6.26 5.01 -6.92
CA LEU A 163 -7.16 4.80 -5.77
C LEU A 163 -7.52 6.09 -5.00
N SER A 164 -6.88 7.22 -5.29
CA SER A 164 -7.02 8.48 -4.55
C SER A 164 -8.32 9.25 -4.79
N HIS A 165 -9.09 8.88 -5.82
CA HIS A 165 -10.38 9.51 -6.09
C HIS A 165 -11.55 8.71 -5.55
N VAL A 166 -11.28 7.48 -5.09
CA VAL A 166 -12.21 6.72 -4.28
C VAL A 166 -12.14 7.24 -2.85
N TYR A 167 -13.21 7.81 -2.27
CA TYR A 167 -13.36 8.26 -0.87
C TYR A 167 -13.02 9.72 -0.55
N PRO A 168 -14.07 10.50 -0.25
CA PRO A 168 -14.02 11.28 0.99
C PRO A 168 -15.37 11.36 1.73
N GLN A 169 -15.29 11.23 3.06
CA GLN A 169 -16.23 11.72 4.10
C GLN A 169 -17.43 10.80 4.46
N ARG A 170 -17.37 10.28 5.70
CA ARG A 170 -18.41 9.59 6.50
C ARG A 170 -18.67 8.09 6.24
N ILE A 171 -17.72 7.25 6.66
CA ILE A 171 -18.03 5.93 7.21
C ILE A 171 -17.12 5.70 8.43
N HIS A 172 -17.63 6.03 9.62
CA HIS A 172 -17.07 5.58 10.90
C HIS A 172 -17.88 4.40 11.49
N GLU A 173 -18.81 3.79 10.72
CA GLU A 173 -19.66 2.67 11.19
C GLU A 173 -19.51 1.35 10.42
N ILE A 174 -18.80 1.28 9.30
CA ILE A 174 -18.44 0.00 8.67
C ILE A 174 -17.05 0.16 8.08
N VAL A 175 -16.04 -0.28 8.82
CA VAL A 175 -14.66 -0.51 8.36
C VAL A 175 -14.01 0.77 7.77
N GLY A 176 -13.45 1.56 8.68
CA GLY A 176 -12.87 2.88 8.39
C GLY A 176 -11.68 2.83 7.43
N PHE A 177 -11.71 3.73 6.43
CA PHE A 177 -10.57 4.09 5.61
C PHE A 177 -10.52 5.60 5.33
N VAL A 178 -9.27 6.03 5.24
CA VAL A 178 -8.61 7.28 4.87
C VAL A 178 -9.20 8.03 3.66
N THR A 179 -9.20 9.37 3.77
CA THR A 179 -9.42 10.42 2.75
C THR A 179 -8.08 10.82 2.08
N VAL A 180 -7.92 11.22 0.80
CA VAL A 180 -8.27 12.53 0.16
C VAL A 180 -7.77 12.55 -1.32
N PHE A 181 -8.54 13.27 -2.16
CA PHE A 181 -8.32 14.02 -3.42
C PHE A 181 -6.94 14.21 -4.12
N ALA A 182 -7.09 14.53 -5.42
CA ALA A 182 -6.19 14.81 -6.56
C ALA A 182 -5.07 15.88 -6.41
N ALA A 183 -4.03 15.74 -7.26
CA ALA A 183 -3.70 16.75 -8.30
C ALA A 183 -2.58 16.30 -9.30
N ASP A 184 -2.86 16.61 -10.56
CA ASP A 184 -2.03 17.08 -11.69
C ASP A 184 -0.88 16.28 -12.36
N THR A 185 -0.92 16.37 -13.70
CA THR A 185 -0.08 15.66 -14.67
C THR A 185 1.25 16.36 -14.91
N THR A 186 2.32 15.78 -14.37
CA THR A 186 3.69 15.89 -14.90
C THR A 186 4.30 14.49 -14.88
N ALA A 187 5.11 14.13 -15.87
CA ALA A 187 5.73 12.81 -15.98
C ALA A 187 6.40 12.39 -14.64
N LYS A 188 5.71 11.57 -13.83
CA LYS A 188 6.15 11.21 -12.48
C LYS A 188 7.40 10.34 -12.59
N ALA A 189 8.55 10.94 -12.32
CA ALA A 189 9.82 10.23 -12.17
C ALA A 189 9.62 9.02 -11.24
N LYS A 190 9.93 7.81 -11.71
CA LYS A 190 9.85 6.57 -10.91
C LYS A 190 10.50 6.82 -9.56
N GLY A 191 9.72 6.81 -8.47
CA GLY A 191 10.25 7.03 -7.14
C GLY A 191 11.09 5.85 -6.64
N PRO A 192 11.65 5.95 -5.43
CA PRO A 192 12.58 4.95 -4.91
C PRO A 192 11.94 3.57 -4.86
N LYS A 193 12.76 2.54 -5.02
CA LYS A 193 12.32 1.14 -4.94
C LYS A 193 12.37 0.65 -3.51
N VAL A 194 11.25 0.14 -3.01
CA VAL A 194 11.18 -0.63 -1.77
C VAL A 194 11.77 -2.01 -2.01
N THR A 195 12.76 -2.40 -1.21
CA THR A 195 13.42 -3.71 -1.28
C THR A 195 13.14 -4.59 -0.07
N ASP A 196 12.83 -3.95 1.06
CA ASP A 196 12.63 -4.58 2.35
C ASP A 196 11.52 -3.84 3.08
N LYS A 197 10.86 -4.52 4.01
CA LYS A 197 9.92 -3.93 4.96
C LYS A 197 10.43 -4.16 6.37
N VAL A 198 10.30 -3.15 7.22
CA VAL A 198 10.39 -3.28 8.67
C VAL A 198 9.03 -2.90 9.27
N TRP A 199 8.57 -3.63 10.27
CA TRP A 199 7.34 -3.30 10.97
C TRP A 199 7.58 -3.10 12.46
N PHE A 200 6.76 -2.26 13.08
CA PHE A 200 6.75 -1.96 14.51
C PHE A 200 5.33 -2.09 15.05
N ASP A 201 5.14 -2.89 16.10
CA ASP A 201 3.93 -2.87 16.92
C ASP A 201 4.12 -1.82 18.02
N ILE A 202 3.17 -0.89 18.11
CA ILE A 202 3.26 0.28 18.99
C ILE A 202 2.28 0.14 20.14
N GLU A 203 2.73 0.50 21.33
CA GLU A 203 1.92 0.56 22.54
C GLU A 203 2.10 1.91 23.24
N SER A 204 1.05 2.40 23.90
CA SER A 204 1.11 3.52 24.84
C SER A 204 0.23 3.20 26.05
N ASN A 205 0.78 3.33 27.26
CA ASN A 205 0.08 3.07 28.52
C ASN A 205 -0.67 1.70 28.56
N GLY A 206 0.03 0.61 28.19
CA GLY A 206 -0.56 -0.74 28.20
C GLY A 206 -1.52 -1.03 27.04
N LYS A 207 -1.76 -0.07 26.14
CA LYS A 207 -2.74 -0.18 25.04
C LYS A 207 -2.04 -0.17 23.70
N SER A 208 -2.33 -1.18 22.88
CA SER A 208 -1.86 -1.23 21.50
C SER A 208 -2.42 -0.06 20.70
N LEU A 209 -1.53 0.69 20.04
CA LEU A 209 -1.87 1.72 19.05
C LEU A 209 -1.92 1.15 17.62
N GLY A 210 -1.45 -0.07 17.41
CA GLY A 210 -1.42 -0.74 16.11
C GLY A 210 -0.01 -0.92 15.55
N ARG A 211 0.07 -1.28 14.26
CA ARG A 211 1.31 -1.60 13.56
C ARG A 211 1.66 -0.56 12.52
N ILE A 212 2.92 -0.13 12.50
CA ILE A 212 3.51 0.68 11.43
C ILE A 212 4.36 -0.24 10.55
N VAL A 213 4.16 -0.20 9.22
CA VAL A 213 4.99 -0.92 8.24
C VAL A 213 5.75 0.09 7.40
N ILE A 214 7.08 -0.02 7.36
CA ILE A 214 8.00 0.89 6.69
C ILE A 214 8.66 0.16 5.53
N GLY A 215 8.49 0.66 4.31
CA GLY A 215 9.22 0.21 3.14
C GLY A 215 10.57 0.90 3.06
N LEU A 216 11.65 0.12 2.92
CA LEU A 216 13.03 0.59 2.93
C LEU A 216 13.63 0.63 1.53
N PHE A 217 14.45 1.66 1.28
CA PHE A 217 15.04 1.91 -0.02
C PHE A 217 16.45 1.33 -0.16
N GLY A 218 16.60 0.02 0.04
CA GLY A 218 17.90 -0.67 0.10
C GLY A 218 18.76 -0.58 -1.17
N LYS A 219 18.17 -0.23 -2.33
CA LYS A 219 18.95 0.10 -3.55
C LYS A 219 19.51 1.53 -3.57
N THR A 220 18.90 2.44 -2.81
CA THR A 220 19.28 3.86 -2.78
C THR A 220 20.22 4.14 -1.62
N VAL A 221 19.96 3.54 -0.46
CA VAL A 221 20.74 3.69 0.78
C VAL A 221 20.98 2.33 1.44
N PRO A 222 21.71 1.40 0.79
CA PRO A 222 21.92 0.05 1.29
C PRO A 222 22.47 -0.01 2.73
N LYS A 223 23.45 0.82 3.09
CA LYS A 223 24.05 0.78 4.43
C LYS A 223 23.07 1.27 5.50
N THR A 224 22.34 2.35 5.21
CA THR A 224 21.35 2.94 6.11
C THR A 224 20.16 2.01 6.30
N ALA A 225 19.66 1.42 5.21
CA ALA A 225 18.60 0.42 5.27
C ALA A 225 19.03 -0.82 6.06
N GLN A 226 20.23 -1.34 5.83
CA GLN A 226 20.76 -2.49 6.55
C GLN A 226 20.88 -2.21 8.06
N ASN A 227 21.37 -1.03 8.46
CA ASN A 227 21.41 -0.62 9.86
C ASN A 227 20.03 -0.69 10.51
N PHE A 228 19.03 -0.11 9.86
CA PHE A 228 17.66 -0.08 10.37
C PHE A 228 17.04 -1.48 10.47
N ILE A 229 17.27 -2.33 9.46
CA ILE A 229 16.80 -3.73 9.43
C ILE A 229 17.39 -4.52 10.60
N GLU A 230 18.70 -4.44 10.80
CA GLU A 230 19.37 -5.22 11.84
C GLU A 230 18.96 -4.75 13.24
N LEU A 231 18.85 -3.44 13.46
CA LEU A 231 18.33 -2.90 14.74
C LEU A 231 16.87 -3.31 15.00
N ALA A 232 16.06 -3.50 13.98
CA ALA A 232 14.68 -3.99 14.13
C ALA A 232 14.60 -5.48 14.51
N LYS A 233 15.61 -6.28 14.18
CA LYS A 233 15.67 -7.71 14.52
C LYS A 233 16.23 -7.97 15.92
N LYS A 234 16.86 -6.97 16.54
CA LYS A 234 17.52 -7.11 17.84
C LYS A 234 16.49 -7.20 18.98
N PRO A 235 16.81 -7.95 20.05
CA PRO A 235 15.96 -8.04 21.22
C PRO A 235 15.94 -6.71 21.99
N LYS A 236 15.06 -6.65 23.00
CA LYS A 236 14.92 -5.47 23.87
C LYS A 236 16.26 -5.05 24.48
N GLY A 237 16.59 -3.78 24.37
CA GLY A 237 17.85 -3.20 24.87
C GLY A 237 19.04 -3.26 23.91
N GLU A 238 18.92 -3.99 22.80
CA GLU A 238 19.96 -4.07 21.76
C GLU A 238 19.57 -3.41 20.43
N GLY A 239 18.29 -3.05 20.27
CA GLY A 239 17.75 -2.36 19.11
C GLY A 239 16.36 -1.81 19.38
N TYR A 240 15.50 -1.75 18.36
CA TYR A 240 14.28 -0.95 18.46
C TYR A 240 13.22 -1.46 19.43
N VAL A 241 13.18 -2.78 19.69
CA VAL A 241 12.21 -3.35 20.64
C VAL A 241 12.44 -2.78 22.04
N GLY A 242 11.37 -2.30 22.67
CA GLY A 242 11.37 -1.61 23.97
C GLY A 242 11.88 -0.17 23.95
N SER A 243 12.32 0.34 22.80
CA SER A 243 12.66 1.78 22.67
C SER A 243 11.39 2.62 22.48
N LYS A 244 11.51 3.93 22.71
CA LYS A 244 10.37 4.86 22.68
C LYS A 244 10.50 5.99 21.66
N PHE A 245 9.35 6.52 21.28
CA PHE A 245 9.26 7.82 20.62
C PHE A 245 9.41 8.92 21.66
N HIS A 246 10.66 9.35 21.87
CA HIS A 246 11.03 10.28 22.96
C HIS A 246 10.77 11.75 22.62
N ARG A 247 10.48 12.07 21.35
CA ARG A 247 10.18 13.42 20.90
C ARG A 247 9.14 13.40 19.78
N VAL A 248 8.05 14.13 19.95
CA VAL A 248 6.89 14.15 19.05
C VAL A 248 6.48 15.59 18.83
N ILE A 249 6.58 16.09 17.60
CA ILE A 249 6.20 17.46 17.27
C ILE A 249 5.09 17.42 16.23
N ALA A 250 3.90 17.89 16.63
CA ALA A 250 2.74 17.99 15.75
C ALA A 250 3.05 18.85 14.53
N GLU A 251 2.51 18.48 13.37
CA GLU A 251 2.76 19.12 12.08
C GLU A 251 4.23 19.09 11.61
N PHE A 252 5.08 18.28 12.26
CA PHE A 252 6.49 18.13 11.91
C PHE A 252 6.94 16.67 11.79
N MET A 253 7.18 15.97 12.92
CA MET A 253 7.68 14.59 12.92
C MET A 253 7.52 13.90 14.28
N ILE A 254 7.59 12.57 14.27
CA ILE A 254 7.76 11.73 15.46
C ILE A 254 9.14 11.08 15.43
N GLN A 255 9.90 11.18 16.52
CA GLN A 255 11.29 10.72 16.61
C GLN A 255 11.45 9.66 17.69
N GLY A 256 12.17 8.59 17.34
CA GLY A 256 12.45 7.44 18.21
C GLY A 256 13.80 6.81 17.88
N GLY A 257 14.00 5.58 18.35
CA GLY A 257 15.19 4.78 18.04
C GLY A 257 16.40 4.99 18.95
N ASP A 258 16.27 5.80 20.01
CA ASP A 258 17.23 5.79 21.12
C ASP A 258 16.87 4.64 22.07
N PHE A 259 17.44 3.47 21.81
CA PHE A 259 17.21 2.27 22.61
C PHE A 259 18.13 2.15 23.83
N THR A 260 19.08 3.08 24.01
CA THR A 260 20.07 3.02 25.10
C THR A 260 19.69 3.90 26.29
N LYS A 261 19.11 5.09 26.02
CA LYS A 261 18.74 6.07 27.05
C LYS A 261 17.28 6.50 26.92
N GLY A 262 16.73 6.48 25.71
CA GLY A 262 15.34 6.84 25.44
C GLY A 262 15.03 8.32 25.65
N ASP A 263 16.04 9.20 25.59
CA ASP A 263 15.89 10.64 25.79
C ASP A 263 16.44 11.47 24.63
N GLY A 264 16.99 10.82 23.61
CA GLY A 264 17.57 11.46 22.43
C GLY A 264 19.08 11.69 22.53
N THR A 265 19.71 11.39 23.68
CA THR A 265 21.16 11.52 23.87
C THR A 265 21.93 10.21 23.65
N GLY A 266 21.22 9.14 23.32
CA GLY A 266 21.79 7.81 23.09
C GLY A 266 21.55 7.24 21.70
N GLY A 267 21.67 5.92 21.60
CA GLY A 267 21.56 5.15 20.38
C GLY A 267 22.92 4.88 19.73
N ARG A 268 23.00 3.80 18.96
CA ARG A 268 24.19 3.45 18.18
C ARG A 268 23.81 2.61 16.97
N SER A 269 24.60 2.70 15.91
CA SER A 269 24.41 1.89 14.72
C SER A 269 25.01 0.49 14.87
N ILE A 270 24.73 -0.40 13.93
CA ILE A 270 25.43 -1.68 13.82
C ILE A 270 26.91 -1.53 13.41
N TYR A 271 27.32 -0.33 12.98
CA TYR A 271 28.67 -0.02 12.52
C TYR A 271 29.52 0.70 13.59
N GLY A 272 28.99 0.90 14.80
CA GLY A 272 29.59 1.71 15.86
C GLY A 272 28.65 2.82 16.33
N GLU A 273 29.16 3.76 17.14
CA GLU A 273 28.34 4.86 17.69
C GLU A 273 27.67 5.69 16.58
N LYS A 274 28.43 6.03 15.52
CA LYS A 274 27.99 6.86 14.41
C LYS A 274 28.46 6.30 13.07
N PHE A 275 27.73 6.59 11.99
CA PHE A 275 28.15 6.34 10.61
C PHE A 275 27.85 7.53 9.67
N PRO A 276 28.63 7.69 8.57
CA PRO A 276 28.49 8.81 7.63
C PRO A 276 27.14 8.90 6.92
N ASP A 277 26.81 10.09 6.41
CA ASP A 277 25.65 10.31 5.56
C ASP A 277 25.83 9.56 4.23
N GLU A 278 25.01 8.54 3.97
CA GLU A 278 25.23 7.67 2.81
C GLU A 278 24.99 8.37 1.46
N ASN A 279 23.90 9.15 1.35
CA ASN A 279 23.65 10.11 0.28
C ASN A 279 22.35 10.89 0.55
N PHE A 280 22.13 11.96 -0.21
CA PHE A 280 20.91 12.79 -0.17
C PHE A 280 20.12 12.75 -1.49
N LYS A 281 20.08 11.59 -2.16
CA LYS A 281 19.33 11.42 -3.44
C LYS A 281 17.82 11.57 -3.25
N LEU A 282 17.33 11.22 -2.06
CA LEU A 282 15.93 11.32 -1.67
C LEU A 282 15.71 12.52 -0.77
N LYS A 283 14.48 13.03 -0.79
CA LYS A 283 14.02 14.21 -0.06
C LYS A 283 12.84 13.85 0.82
N HIS A 284 12.47 14.76 1.71
CA HIS A 284 11.32 14.60 2.58
C HIS A 284 10.06 15.07 1.83
N TYR A 285 9.60 14.22 0.90
CA TYR A 285 8.60 14.62 -0.10
C TYR A 285 7.19 14.87 0.46
N GLY A 286 6.90 14.39 1.67
CA GLY A 286 5.57 14.46 2.29
C GLY A 286 5.54 13.79 3.66
N ALA A 287 4.34 13.59 4.20
CA ALA A 287 4.10 12.78 5.39
C ALA A 287 4.46 11.30 5.17
N GLY A 288 4.87 10.62 6.23
CA GLY A 288 5.24 9.21 6.25
C GLY A 288 6.62 8.88 5.70
N TRP A 289 7.43 9.86 5.30
CA TRP A 289 8.84 9.60 4.95
C TRP A 289 9.67 9.38 6.21
N VAL A 290 10.52 8.35 6.18
CA VAL A 290 11.36 7.91 7.30
C VAL A 290 12.81 8.27 7.03
N SER A 291 13.44 8.93 8.00
CA SER A 291 14.76 9.55 7.84
C SER A 291 15.60 9.39 9.11
N MET A 292 16.91 9.36 8.96
CA MET A 292 17.85 9.28 10.09
C MET A 292 17.89 10.59 10.85
N ALA A 293 17.75 10.52 12.18
CA ALA A 293 18.10 11.65 13.04
C ALA A 293 19.62 11.70 13.20
N ASN A 294 20.17 12.91 13.28
CA ASN A 294 21.60 13.15 13.48
C ASN A 294 21.81 14.45 14.28
N ALA A 295 23.03 14.63 14.78
CA ALA A 295 23.48 15.82 15.50
C ALA A 295 24.49 16.62 14.64
N GLY A 296 24.25 16.69 13.33
CA GLY A 296 25.17 17.23 12.35
C GLY A 296 25.68 16.19 11.35
N LYS A 297 26.48 16.67 10.39
CA LYS A 297 26.98 15.86 9.27
C LYS A 297 27.68 14.59 9.77
N ASP A 298 27.41 13.47 9.12
CA ASP A 298 28.07 12.18 9.36
C ASP A 298 27.90 11.61 10.78
N THR A 299 26.78 11.92 11.44
CA THR A 299 26.49 11.46 12.82
C THR A 299 25.27 10.56 12.94
N ASN A 300 24.94 9.79 11.89
CA ASN A 300 23.82 8.85 11.92
C ASN A 300 24.08 7.72 12.93
N GLY A 301 23.10 7.41 13.78
CA GLY A 301 23.18 6.33 14.77
C GLY A 301 22.06 5.32 14.59
N SER A 302 21.23 5.15 15.62
CA SER A 302 19.99 4.37 15.53
C SER A 302 18.73 5.22 15.47
N GLN A 303 18.81 6.48 15.91
CA GLN A 303 17.65 7.35 15.97
C GLN A 303 17.13 7.68 14.58
N PHE A 304 15.80 7.70 14.47
CA PHE A 304 15.10 7.98 13.23
C PHE A 304 13.87 8.84 13.54
N PHE A 305 13.34 9.47 12.51
CA PHE A 305 12.06 10.13 12.58
C PHE A 305 11.15 9.76 11.42
N ILE A 306 9.85 9.80 11.67
CA ILE A 306 8.80 9.68 10.66
C ILE A 306 8.16 11.06 10.54
N THR A 307 8.21 11.61 9.33
CA THR A 307 7.59 12.90 9.02
C THR A 307 6.07 12.79 9.06
N VAL A 308 5.38 13.83 9.54
CA VAL A 308 3.91 13.95 9.49
C VAL A 308 3.45 15.06 8.54
N LYS A 309 4.43 15.74 7.94
CA LYS A 309 4.26 16.78 6.93
C LYS A 309 5.50 16.78 6.01
N LYS A 310 5.41 17.44 4.86
CA LYS A 310 6.57 17.74 4.02
C LYS A 310 7.57 18.63 4.77
N THR A 311 8.83 18.22 4.84
CA THR A 311 9.89 18.89 5.64
C THR A 311 11.12 19.24 4.78
N PRO A 312 10.99 20.09 3.75
CA PRO A 312 12.06 20.33 2.77
C PRO A 312 13.32 20.99 3.36
N TRP A 313 13.23 21.65 4.51
CA TRP A 313 14.38 22.23 5.21
C TRP A 313 15.36 21.18 5.76
N LEU A 314 14.93 19.91 5.84
CA LEU A 314 15.78 18.77 6.23
C LEU A 314 16.50 18.12 5.02
N ASP A 315 16.13 18.49 3.79
CA ASP A 315 16.74 17.94 2.58
C ASP A 315 18.23 18.27 2.51
N GLY A 316 19.06 17.28 2.19
CA GLY A 316 20.52 17.44 2.16
C GLY A 316 21.18 17.41 3.54
N ARG A 317 20.41 17.22 4.63
CA ARG A 317 20.91 17.18 6.01
C ARG A 317 20.60 15.87 6.72
N HIS A 318 19.52 15.20 6.36
CA HIS A 318 19.11 13.92 6.94
C HIS A 318 18.93 12.87 5.83
N VAL A 319 19.47 11.68 6.07
CA VAL A 319 19.39 10.57 5.11
C VAL A 319 18.02 9.92 5.16
N VAL A 320 17.24 10.11 4.10
CA VAL A 320 15.95 9.46 3.90
C VAL A 320 16.16 7.99 3.56
N LEU A 321 15.62 7.09 4.38
CA LEU A 321 15.82 5.63 4.23
C LEU A 321 14.58 4.84 3.82
N GLY A 322 13.39 5.40 4.02
CA GLY A 322 12.16 4.66 3.78
C GLY A 322 10.91 5.52 3.75
N LYS A 323 9.77 4.85 3.62
CA LYS A 323 8.45 5.46 3.67
C LYS A 323 7.46 4.49 4.33
N VAL A 324 6.57 5.01 5.16
CA VAL A 324 5.44 4.27 5.74
C VAL A 324 4.55 3.76 4.61
N MET A 325 4.25 2.47 4.65
CA MET A 325 3.43 1.75 3.69
C MET A 325 2.05 1.40 4.25
N GLU A 326 1.98 1.14 5.56
CA GLU A 326 0.78 0.80 6.31
C GLU A 326 0.94 1.39 7.74
N GLY A 327 -0.15 1.78 8.39
CA GLY A 327 -0.11 2.32 9.76
C GLY A 327 0.17 3.82 9.87
N MET A 328 -0.16 4.61 8.84
CA MET A 328 -0.04 6.07 8.93
C MET A 328 -1.02 6.67 9.95
N ASP A 329 -2.17 6.04 10.16
CA ASP A 329 -3.12 6.32 11.23
C ASP A 329 -2.49 6.13 12.62
N VAL A 330 -1.67 5.10 12.81
CA VAL A 330 -0.89 4.89 14.04
C VAL A 330 0.12 6.03 14.24
N VAL A 331 0.83 6.44 13.18
CA VAL A 331 1.75 7.60 13.23
C VAL A 331 1.00 8.87 13.63
N ARG A 332 -0.21 9.10 13.09
CA ARG A 332 -1.07 10.23 13.48
C ARG A 332 -1.55 10.14 14.93
N ALA A 333 -1.89 8.94 15.40
CA ALA A 333 -2.25 8.74 16.81
C ALA A 333 -1.08 9.14 17.73
N ILE A 334 0.15 8.71 17.41
CA ILE A 334 1.36 9.12 18.13
C ILE A 334 1.56 10.63 18.09
N GLU A 335 1.38 11.27 16.93
CA GLU A 335 1.49 12.73 16.76
C GLU A 335 0.60 13.50 17.75
N THR A 336 -0.61 12.99 17.99
CA THR A 336 -1.65 13.64 18.80
C THR A 336 -1.56 13.39 20.30
N VAL A 337 -0.67 12.51 20.77
CA VAL A 337 -0.58 12.20 22.20
C VAL A 337 -0.28 13.46 23.04
N PRO A 338 -0.77 13.54 24.30
CA PRO A 338 -0.38 14.61 25.20
C PRO A 338 1.13 14.63 25.40
N LYS A 339 1.72 15.82 25.34
CA LYS A 339 3.16 16.05 25.48
C LYS A 339 3.45 17.03 26.60
N ASP A 340 4.68 17.02 27.10
CA ASP A 340 5.20 18.07 27.96
C ASP A 340 5.74 19.26 27.13
N SER A 341 6.34 20.24 27.80
CA SER A 341 6.91 21.44 27.15
C SER A 341 8.17 21.15 26.34
N GLY A 342 8.75 19.96 26.44
CA GLY A 342 9.93 19.51 25.69
C GLY A 342 9.58 18.60 24.51
N ASP A 343 8.31 18.58 24.07
CA ASP A 343 7.79 17.71 23.02
C ASP A 343 7.85 16.20 23.35
N LYS A 344 8.08 15.84 24.61
CA LYS A 344 8.11 14.44 25.02
C LYS A 344 6.68 13.97 25.34
N PRO A 345 6.23 12.80 24.83
CA PRO A 345 4.97 12.21 25.24
C PRO A 345 4.87 12.04 26.76
N LYS A 346 3.71 12.39 27.34
CA LYS A 346 3.46 12.22 28.79
C LYS A 346 3.41 10.75 29.18
N ASP A 347 2.75 9.95 28.35
CA ASP A 347 2.79 8.50 28.41
C ASP A 347 3.83 8.00 27.39
N ASP A 348 4.69 7.07 27.81
CA ASP A 348 5.70 6.50 26.93
C ASP A 348 5.01 5.76 25.75
N VAL A 349 5.37 6.14 24.53
CA VAL A 349 4.99 5.45 23.29
C VAL A 349 6.11 4.52 22.88
N ILE A 350 5.89 3.21 22.94
CA ILE A 350 6.92 2.17 22.92
C ILE A 350 6.75 1.27 21.69
N ILE A 351 7.87 0.88 21.08
CA ILE A 351 7.91 -0.20 20.09
C ILE A 351 7.96 -1.54 20.85
N VAL A 352 6.85 -2.23 20.98
CA VAL A 352 6.78 -3.47 21.80
C VAL A 352 7.19 -4.72 21.03
N ALA A 353 7.06 -4.70 19.71
CA ALA A 353 7.61 -5.73 18.83
C ALA A 353 8.06 -5.11 17.51
N ALA A 354 9.03 -5.75 16.86
CA ALA A 354 9.54 -5.33 15.58
C ALA A 354 9.93 -6.55 14.74
N GLY A 355 9.97 -6.37 13.42
CA GLY A 355 10.45 -7.41 12.52
C GLY A 355 10.77 -6.90 11.13
N HIS A 356 11.29 -7.81 10.31
CA HIS A 356 11.77 -7.54 8.95
C HIS A 356 11.21 -8.57 7.98
N GLU A 357 10.89 -8.12 6.77
CA GLU A 357 10.48 -8.94 5.63
C GLU A 357 11.22 -8.47 4.38
N VAL A 358 11.78 -9.41 3.61
CA VAL A 358 12.36 -9.12 2.29
C VAL A 358 11.23 -9.00 1.26
N VAL A 359 11.28 -7.99 0.41
CA VAL A 359 10.32 -7.85 -0.70
C VAL A 359 10.85 -8.61 -1.92
N ASP A 360 10.23 -9.76 -2.22
CA ASP A 360 10.61 -10.64 -3.34
C ASP A 360 10.78 -9.92 -4.68
N VAL A 361 9.88 -8.97 -4.97
CA VAL A 361 9.92 -8.15 -6.19
C VAL A 361 9.89 -6.67 -5.81
N PRO A 362 11.06 -5.99 -5.84
CA PRO A 362 11.13 -4.58 -5.48
C PRO A 362 10.23 -3.70 -6.36
N PHE A 363 9.43 -2.86 -5.73
CA PHE A 363 8.45 -1.97 -6.40
C PHE A 363 8.75 -0.50 -6.07
N SER A 364 8.40 0.41 -6.97
CA SER A 364 8.60 1.85 -6.77
C SER A 364 7.41 2.48 -6.04
N VAL A 365 7.68 3.42 -5.14
CA VAL A 365 6.66 4.26 -4.49
C VAL A 365 6.68 5.68 -5.06
N GLU A 366 5.57 6.40 -4.96
CA GLU A 366 5.51 7.79 -5.40
C GLU A 366 6.22 8.74 -4.44
N LYS A 367 6.78 9.82 -5.00
CA LYS A 367 7.39 10.94 -4.28
C LYS A 367 6.32 11.91 -3.76
N GLY A 368 5.52 11.44 -2.80
CA GLY A 368 4.46 12.20 -2.14
C GLY A 368 4.12 11.60 -0.77
N ASP A 369 3.01 12.01 -0.17
CA ASP A 369 2.56 11.54 1.14
C ASP A 369 2.36 10.02 1.19
N ALA A 370 2.60 9.42 2.36
CA ALA A 370 2.07 8.10 2.69
C ALA A 370 0.56 8.23 2.91
N VAL A 371 -0.18 7.23 2.41
CA VAL A 371 -1.64 7.15 2.52
C VAL A 371 -1.98 6.34 3.76
#